data_AF-A0A354MUI8-F1
#
_entry.id   AF-A0A354MUI8-F1
#
_cell.length_a   1.000
_cell.length_b   1.000
_cell.length_c   1.000
_cell.angle_alpha   90.00
_cell.angle_beta   90.00
_cell.angle_gamma   90.00
#
_symmetry.space_group_name_H-M   'P 1'
#
loop_
_entity.id
_entity.type
_entity.pdbx_description
1 polymer ?
#
loop_
_entity_poly.entity_id
_entity_poly.type
_entity_poly.pdbx_seq_one_letter_code
_entity_poly.pdbx_strand_id
1 'polypeptide(L)'
;ARIPHFYRGFYVYKYATGIISAVSIAERILKEGEPAVKDYFKFLSSGGSDSPVELLKLAGVDLTKRTAFDACMASFKEALDEFETL
;
A
#
# COMPACT_ATOMS: atom_id res chain seq x y z
N ALA A 1 14.96 -26.25 7.28
CA ALA A 1 14.94 -24.90 6.67
C ALA A 1 14.14 -23.96 7.56
N ARG A 2 14.56 -22.69 7.69
CA ARG A 2 14.03 -21.75 8.70
C ARG A 2 13.09 -20.66 8.15
N ILE A 3 12.94 -20.56 6.83
CA ILE A 3 12.11 -19.54 6.17
C ILE A 3 11.11 -20.24 5.23
N PRO A 4 9.90 -20.58 5.71
CA PRO A 4 8.91 -21.32 4.91
C PRO A 4 8.47 -20.61 3.63
N HIS A 5 8.49 -19.28 3.60
CA HIS A 5 8.09 -18.48 2.45
C HIS A 5 9.00 -18.64 1.23
N PHE A 6 10.23 -19.17 1.38
CA PHE A 6 11.14 -19.41 0.25
C PHE A 6 10.80 -20.68 -0.53
N TYR A 7 9.91 -21.53 0.00
CA TYR A 7 9.35 -22.65 -0.75
C TYR A 7 8.23 -22.22 -1.70
N ARG A 8 7.87 -20.93 -1.72
CA ARG A 8 6.98 -20.32 -2.71
C ARG A 8 7.77 -19.27 -3.47
N GLY A 9 8.18 -19.60 -4.69
CA GLY A 9 8.98 -18.71 -5.54
C GLY A 9 8.34 -17.32 -5.67
N PHE A 10 9.14 -16.27 -5.47
CA PHE A 10 8.73 -14.87 -5.63
C PHE A 10 7.51 -14.45 -4.80
N TYR A 11 7.28 -15.06 -3.62
CA TYR A 11 6.16 -14.65 -2.76
C TYR A 11 6.48 -13.42 -1.89
N VAL A 12 7.70 -13.34 -1.38
CA VAL A 12 8.08 -12.41 -0.30
C VAL A 12 8.00 -10.92 -0.68
N TYR A 13 8.25 -10.55 -1.94
CA TYR A 13 8.19 -9.14 -2.35
C TYR A 13 6.77 -8.56 -2.20
N LYS A 14 5.74 -9.41 -2.20
CA LYS A 14 4.34 -9.01 -2.05
C LYS A 14 4.06 -8.38 -0.69
N TYR A 15 4.83 -8.72 0.34
CA TYR A 15 4.75 -8.05 1.64
C TYR A 15 5.15 -6.57 1.53
N ALA A 16 6.27 -6.30 0.84
CA ALA A 16 6.75 -4.93 0.66
C ALA A 16 5.78 -4.11 -0.19
N THR A 17 5.31 -4.64 -1.32
CA THR A 17 4.32 -3.93 -2.14
C THR A 17 2.99 -3.78 -1.41
N GLY A 18 2.61 -4.74 -0.57
CA GLY A 18 1.39 -4.69 0.24
C GLY A 18 1.42 -3.57 1.27
N ILE A 19 2.51 -3.42 2.03
CA ILE A 19 2.62 -2.34 3.03
C ILE A 19 2.72 -0.97 2.35
N ILE A 20 3.44 -0.85 1.22
CA ILE A 20 3.51 0.38 0.43
C ILE A 20 2.11 0.82 -0.01
N SER A 21 1.31 -0.10 -0.54
CA SER A 21 -0.07 0.18 -0.93
C SER A 21 -0.93 0.57 0.27
N ALA A 22 -0.82 -0.14 1.39
CA ALA A 22 -1.62 0.12 2.59
C ALA A 22 -1.35 1.52 3.16
N VAL A 23 -0.08 1.92 3.29
CA VAL A 23 0.31 3.25 3.76
C VAL A 23 -0.22 4.32 2.80
N SER A 24 -0.03 4.14 1.49
CA SER A 24 -0.51 5.10 0.48
C SER A 24 -2.04 5.28 0.53
N ILE A 25 -2.80 4.20 0.70
CA ILE A 25 -4.27 4.25 0.82
C ILE A 25 -4.68 4.95 2.12
N ALA A 26 -4.03 4.63 3.24
CA ALA A 26 -4.33 5.25 4.53
C ALA A 26 -4.07 6.76 4.50
N GLU A 27 -2.94 7.19 3.94
CA GLU A 27 -2.62 8.60 3.73
C GLU A 27 -3.69 9.34 2.92
N ARG A 28 -4.17 8.73 1.82
CA ARG A 28 -5.28 9.31 1.04
C ARG A 28 -6.54 9.43 1.87
N ILE A 29 -6.90 8.41 2.65
CA ILE A 29 -8.10 8.45 3.50
C ILE A 29 -7.99 9.59 4.52
N LEU A 30 -6.83 9.77 5.16
CA LEU A 30 -6.62 10.81 6.16
C LEU A 30 -6.61 12.23 5.56
N LYS A 31 -6.10 12.40 4.32
CA LYS A 31 -5.97 13.70 3.65
C LYS A 31 -7.20 14.10 2.83
N GLU A 32 -7.73 13.19 2.04
CA GLU A 32 -8.83 13.45 1.09
C GLU A 32 -10.21 13.17 1.71
N GLY A 33 -10.29 12.29 2.72
CA GLY A 33 -11.54 11.95 3.39
C GLY A 33 -12.49 11.09 2.55
N GLU A 34 -13.77 11.46 2.52
CA GLU A 34 -14.87 10.68 1.95
C GLU A 34 -14.63 10.16 0.50
N PRO A 35 -14.03 10.92 -0.43
CA PRO A 35 -13.70 10.40 -1.76
C PRO A 35 -12.75 9.20 -1.73
N ALA A 36 -11.67 9.27 -0.94
CA ALA A 36 -10.70 8.17 -0.82
C ALA A 36 -11.29 6.96 -0.09
N VAL A 37 -12.22 7.17 0.86
CA VAL A 37 -12.97 6.08 1.51
C VAL A 37 -13.82 5.33 0.48
N LYS A 38 -14.53 6.04 -0.41
CA LYS A 38 -15.33 5.42 -1.47
C LYS A 38 -14.48 4.62 -2.45
N ASP A 39 -13.34 5.17 -2.87
CA ASP A 39 -12.35 4.48 -3.70
C ASP A 39 -11.85 3.19 -3.05
N TYR A 40 -11.53 3.23 -1.75
CA TYR A 40 -11.10 2.07 -1.00
C TYR A 40 -12.19 0.98 -0.91
N PHE A 41 -13.45 1.35 -0.66
CA PHE A 41 -14.56 0.39 -0.68
C PHE A 41 -14.82 -0.20 -2.07
N LYS A 42 -14.61 0.57 -3.14
CA LYS A 42 -14.65 0.06 -4.51
C LYS A 42 -13.56 -0.98 -4.74
N PHE A 43 -12.34 -0.75 -4.26
CA PHE A 43 -11.27 -1.74 -4.30
C PHE A 43 -11.63 -3.00 -3.50
N LEU A 44 -12.08 -2.87 -2.25
CA LEU A 44 -12.45 -4.03 -1.42
C LEU A 44 -13.57 -4.87 -2.04
N SER A 45 -14.59 -4.23 -2.61
CA SER A 45 -15.71 -4.93 -3.26
C SER A 45 -15.34 -5.60 -4.57
N SER A 46 -14.21 -5.26 -5.20
CA SER A 46 -13.76 -5.86 -6.46
C SER A 46 -13.22 -7.30 -6.30
N GLY A 47 -12.79 -7.69 -5.09
CA GLY A 47 -12.25 -9.02 -4.84
C GLY A 47 -11.10 -9.37 -5.79
N GLY A 48 -11.21 -10.50 -6.49
CA GLY A 48 -10.23 -10.95 -7.50
C GLY A 48 -10.67 -10.74 -8.94
N SER A 49 -11.49 -9.71 -9.23
CA SER A 49 -12.10 -9.52 -10.55
C SER A 49 -11.11 -9.11 -11.65
N ASP A 50 -9.92 -8.65 -11.29
CA ASP A 50 -8.86 -8.24 -12.22
C ASP A 50 -7.47 -8.47 -11.58
N SER A 51 -6.39 -8.13 -12.30
CA SER A 51 -5.04 -8.22 -11.81
C SER A 51 -4.83 -7.28 -10.59
N PRO A 52 -4.06 -7.70 -9.57
CA PRO A 52 -3.88 -6.91 -8.36
C PRO A 52 -3.34 -5.49 -8.61
N VAL A 53 -2.51 -5.32 -9.64
CA VAL A 53 -1.93 -4.02 -10.00
C VAL A 53 -3.00 -3.06 -10.55
N GLU A 54 -3.93 -3.56 -11.37
CA GLU A 54 -5.04 -2.74 -11.88
C GLU A 54 -6.08 -2.45 -10.79
N LEU A 55 -6.38 -3.44 -9.93
CA LEU A 55 -7.33 -3.23 -8.83
C LEU A 55 -6.85 -2.17 -7.83
N LEU A 56 -5.54 -2.13 -7.52
CA LEU A 56 -4.98 -1.11 -6.62
C LEU A 56 -5.13 0.32 -7.13
N LYS A 57 -5.22 0.53 -8.45
CA LYS A 57 -5.47 1.85 -9.03
C LYS A 57 -6.86 2.38 -8.66
N LEU A 58 -7.83 1.51 -8.39
CA LEU A 58 -9.15 1.90 -7.87
C LEU A 58 -9.05 2.58 -6.50
N ALA A 59 -8.06 2.20 -5.70
CA ALA A 59 -7.74 2.85 -4.42
C ALA A 59 -6.68 3.96 -4.56
N GLY A 60 -6.37 4.38 -5.79
CA GLY A 60 -5.40 5.44 -6.10
C GLY A 60 -3.93 5.03 -6.00
N VAL A 61 -3.63 3.72 -5.98
CA VAL A 61 -2.25 3.22 -5.93
C VAL A 61 -1.85 2.61 -7.26
N ASP A 62 -0.88 3.23 -7.94
CA ASP A 62 -0.24 2.68 -9.14
C ASP A 62 1.17 2.17 -8.81
N LEU A 63 1.31 0.86 -8.62
CA LEU A 63 2.59 0.20 -8.33
C LEU A 63 3.57 0.18 -9.52
N THR A 64 3.16 0.65 -10.71
CA THR A 64 4.08 0.84 -11.85
C THR A 64 4.82 2.18 -11.77
N LYS A 65 4.45 3.04 -10.82
CA LYS A 65 5.05 4.35 -10.57
C LYS A 65 5.77 4.36 -9.23
N ARG A 66 6.73 5.28 -9.09
CA ARG A 66 7.46 5.48 -7.82
C ARG A 66 6.64 6.18 -6.75
N THR A 67 5.56 6.84 -7.12
CA THR A 67 4.77 7.70 -6.21
C THR A 67 4.29 6.99 -4.95
N ALA A 68 3.83 5.74 -5.06
CA ALA A 68 3.40 4.96 -3.89
C ALA A 68 4.57 4.64 -2.93
N PHE A 69 5.73 4.28 -3.49
CA PHE A 69 6.93 4.03 -2.70
C PHE A 69 7.43 5.30 -2.02
N ASP A 70 7.56 6.40 -2.76
CA ASP A 70 8.06 7.66 -2.23
C ASP A 70 7.12 8.21 -1.13
N ALA A 71 5.80 8.08 -1.29
CA ALA A 71 4.82 8.43 -0.27
C ALA A 71 4.96 7.58 1.01
N CYS A 72 5.11 6.25 0.85
CA CYS A 72 5.32 5.35 1.99
C CYS A 72 6.61 5.67 2.76
N MET A 73 7.70 6.01 2.06
CA MET A 73 8.96 6.40 2.70
C MET A 73 8.86 7.76 3.39
N ALA A 74 8.08 8.69 2.85
CA ALA A 74 7.80 9.97 3.50
C ALA A 74 7.05 9.76 4.82
N SER A 75 5.96 8.96 4.84
CA SER A 75 5.24 8.63 6.07
C SER A 75 6.13 7.94 7.11
N PHE A 76 7.03 7.05 6.70
CA PHE A 76 8.01 6.44 7.60
C PHE A 76 8.96 7.47 8.20
N LYS A 77 9.48 8.39 7.37
CA LYS A 77 10.36 9.45 7.84
C LYS A 77 9.66 10.34 8.86
N GLU A 78 8.43 10.77 8.58
CA GLU A 78 7.66 11.62 9.49
C GLU A 78 7.44 10.95 10.84
N ALA A 79 7.05 9.67 10.85
CA ALA A 79 6.88 8.91 12.08
C ALA A 79 8.20 8.73 12.87
N LEU A 80 9.33 8.57 12.17
CA LEU A 80 10.64 8.49 12.81
C LEU A 80 11.05 9.84 13.42
N ASP A 81 10.88 10.93 12.67
CA ASP A 81 11.19 12.29 13.15
C ASP A 81 10.35 12.62 14.40
N GLU A 82 9.05 12.26 14.42
CA GLU A 82 8.19 12.43 15.60
C GLU A 82 8.75 11.66 16.80
N PHE A 83 9.11 10.38 16.60
CA PHE A 83 9.66 9.54 17.65
C PHE A 83 10.98 10.07 18.22
N GLU A 84 11.85 10.67 17.40
CA GLU A 84 13.12 11.27 17.85
C GLU A 84 12.93 12.52 18.72
N THR A 85 11.75 13.14 18.68
CA THR A 85 11.42 14.33 19.47
C THR A 85 10.68 14.06 20.78
N LEU A 86 10.39 12.79 21.08
CA LEU A 86 9.80 12.33 22.35
C LEU A 86 10.84 12.19 23.47
#